data_AF-A0A2N5JQZ9-F1
#
_entry.id   AF-A0A2N5JQZ9-F1
#
_cell.length_a   1.000
_cell.length_b   1.000
_cell.length_c   1.000
_cell.angle_alpha   90.00
_cell.angle_beta   90.00
_cell.angle_gamma   90.00
#
_symmetry.space_group_name_H-M   'P 1'
#
loop_
_entity.id
_entity.type
_entity.pdbx_description
1 polymer ?
#
loop_
_entity_poly.entity_id
_entity_poly.type
_entity_poly.pdbx_seq_one_letter_code
_entity_poly.pdbx_strand_id
1 'polypeptide(L)'
;MFWIFGEPVIAQTNCQALEVIGGQGTKQTKEVSVPSVPYIPFIPLGVRNNWNTDFAVPGGKPFRLFTATITPDRDVSYGIEFFLKYSNETADKFFHKTVELKANKPFTLTATPRINDIPFQVNVLVGGIERAIGSRYTLVVKGCL
;
A
#
# COMPACT_ATOMS: atom_id res chain seq x y z
N MET A 1 17.03 2.10 41.72
CA MET A 1 17.79 2.41 40.49
C MET A 1 17.06 1.74 39.33
N PHE A 2 16.16 2.48 38.65
CA PHE A 2 15.37 1.97 37.53
C PHE A 2 15.93 2.61 36.26
N TRP A 3 16.48 1.80 35.36
CA TRP A 3 16.89 2.26 34.04
C TRP A 3 15.67 2.20 33.11
N ILE A 4 15.19 3.36 32.68
CA ILE A 4 14.22 3.45 31.58
C ILE A 4 15.04 3.39 30.30
N PHE A 5 14.98 2.26 29.58
CA PHE A 5 15.37 2.23 28.18
C PHE A 5 14.27 2.95 27.39
N GLY A 6 14.39 4.27 27.27
CA GLY A 6 13.66 5.00 26.25
C GLY A 6 14.24 4.61 24.90
N GLU A 7 13.50 3.81 24.13
CA GLU A 7 13.81 3.62 22.71
C GLU A 7 13.86 5.00 22.04
N PRO A 8 14.87 5.30 21.21
CA PRO A 8 14.87 6.53 20.47
C PRO A 8 13.69 6.52 19.50
N VAL A 9 12.64 7.25 19.83
CA VAL A 9 11.64 7.68 18.85
C VAL A 9 12.38 8.61 17.91
N ILE A 10 12.88 8.09 16.79
CA ILE A 10 13.29 8.92 15.67
C ILE A 10 12.05 9.75 15.34
N ALA A 11 12.11 11.06 15.62
CA ALA A 11 11.05 11.99 15.32
C ALA A 11 10.65 11.78 13.86
N GLN A 12 9.43 11.31 13.64
CA GLN A 12 8.94 11.03 12.30
C GLN A 12 8.76 12.37 11.60
N THR A 13 9.76 12.75 10.82
CA THR A 13 9.84 14.00 10.05
C THR A 13 8.54 14.20 9.28
N ASN A 14 7.76 15.21 9.68
CA ASN A 14 6.52 15.71 9.08
C ASN A 14 5.86 14.78 8.04
N CYS A 15 5.16 13.74 8.51
CA CYS A 15 4.43 12.81 7.65
C CYS A 15 2.96 13.18 7.54
N GLN A 16 2.42 13.11 6.33
CA GLN A 16 1.02 13.31 6.02
C GLN A 16 0.41 12.00 5.50
N ALA A 17 -0.75 11.62 6.01
CA ALA A 17 -1.52 10.50 5.46
C ALA A 17 -2.14 10.89 4.11
N LEU A 18 -2.07 9.99 3.15
CA LEU A 18 -2.54 10.22 1.78
C LEU A 18 -4.00 9.81 1.62
N GLU A 19 -4.74 10.55 0.80
CA GLU A 19 -6.15 10.27 0.50
C GLU A 19 -6.29 9.06 -0.43
N VAL A 20 -7.26 8.18 -0.15
CA VAL A 20 -7.58 7.03 -0.99
C VAL A 20 -8.33 7.49 -2.24
N ILE A 21 -7.87 7.08 -3.42
CA ILE A 21 -8.56 7.33 -4.69
C ILE A 21 -9.71 6.32 -4.83
N GLY A 22 -10.93 6.83 -5.07
CA GLY A 22 -12.14 6.01 -5.17
C GLY A 22 -12.70 5.52 -3.83
N GLY A 23 -12.17 6.03 -2.71
CA GLY A 23 -12.63 5.77 -1.34
C GLY A 23 -12.96 7.06 -0.58
N GLN A 24 -13.02 6.98 0.75
CA GLN A 24 -13.18 8.14 1.62
C GLN A 24 -12.04 8.20 2.66
N GLY A 25 -11.38 9.36 2.77
CA GLY A 25 -10.34 9.61 3.75
C GLY A 25 -9.01 8.90 3.44
N THR A 26 -8.17 8.76 4.47
CA THR A 26 -6.78 8.31 4.35
C THR A 26 -6.52 6.85 4.74
N LYS A 27 -7.60 6.12 5.04
CA LYS A 27 -7.55 4.74 5.54
C LYS A 27 -8.47 3.88 4.70
N GLN A 28 -7.93 2.78 4.17
CA GLN A 28 -8.71 1.82 3.41
C GLN A 28 -8.80 0.48 4.16
N THR A 29 -10.01 -0.01 4.38
CA THR A 29 -10.23 -1.39 4.86
C THR A 29 -10.81 -2.21 3.72
N LYS A 30 -10.23 -3.38 3.45
CA LYS A 30 -10.64 -4.25 2.33
C LYS A 30 -10.70 -5.69 2.78
N GLU A 31 -11.63 -6.41 2.17
CA GLU A 31 -11.68 -7.88 2.16
C GLU A 31 -11.19 -8.35 0.80
N VAL A 32 -10.18 -9.22 0.77
CA VAL A 32 -9.56 -9.67 -0.49
C VAL A 32 -10.57 -10.51 -1.30
N SER A 33 -10.92 -10.03 -2.50
CA SER A 33 -11.89 -10.70 -3.36
C SER A 33 -11.27 -11.85 -4.14
N VAL A 34 -12.10 -12.84 -4.49
CA VAL A 34 -11.76 -13.82 -5.52
C VAL A 34 -11.56 -13.07 -6.86
N PRO A 35 -10.50 -13.38 -7.63
CA PRO A 35 -10.37 -12.89 -8.99
C PRO A 35 -11.48 -13.47 -9.87
N SER A 36 -12.19 -12.62 -10.59
CA SER A 36 -13.22 -13.02 -11.56
C SER A 36 -12.75 -12.72 -12.97
N VAL A 37 -12.96 -13.67 -13.88
CA VAL A 37 -12.80 -13.44 -15.32
C VAL A 37 -14.21 -13.33 -15.87
N PRO A 38 -14.66 -12.13 -16.32
CA PRO A 38 -15.91 -12.03 -17.05
C PRO A 38 -15.80 -12.94 -18.28
N TYR A 39 -16.84 -13.68 -18.64
CA TYR A 39 -16.87 -14.42 -19.91
C TYR A 39 -17.68 -13.63 -20.92
N ILE A 40 -16.99 -13.07 -21.92
CA ILE A 40 -17.58 -12.48 -23.13
C ILE A 40 -16.84 -13.14 -24.31
N PRO A 41 -17.53 -13.87 -25.19
CA PRO A 41 -16.89 -14.49 -26.36
C PRO A 41 -16.13 -13.43 -27.19
N PHE A 42 -14.92 -13.78 -27.64
CA PHE A 42 -14.08 -12.98 -28.56
C PHE A 42 -13.50 -11.66 -28.04
N ILE A 43 -13.62 -11.36 -26.74
CA ILE A 43 -12.94 -10.20 -26.10
C ILE A 43 -11.91 -10.73 -25.09
N PRO A 44 -10.61 -10.37 -25.19
CA PRO A 44 -9.65 -10.68 -24.14
C PRO A 44 -10.07 -9.94 -22.86
N LEU A 45 -10.43 -10.70 -21.83
CA LEU A 45 -10.95 -10.14 -20.58
C LEU A 45 -9.86 -10.14 -19.52
N GLY A 46 -9.59 -8.96 -18.96
CA GLY A 46 -8.73 -8.81 -17.81
C GLY A 46 -9.35 -9.45 -16.57
N VAL A 47 -8.49 -9.96 -15.68
CA VAL A 47 -8.89 -10.48 -14.37
C VAL A 47 -9.36 -9.33 -13.49
N ARG A 48 -10.63 -9.34 -13.08
CA ARG A 48 -11.20 -8.36 -12.15
C ARG A 48 -11.01 -8.84 -10.72
N ASN A 49 -10.35 -8.03 -9.90
CA ASN A 49 -10.24 -8.22 -8.46
C ASN A 49 -10.26 -6.85 -7.77
N ASN A 50 -10.29 -6.86 -6.45
CA ASN A 50 -10.17 -5.65 -5.65
C ASN A 50 -8.79 -5.53 -5.00
N TRP A 51 -7.72 -6.14 -5.48
CA TRP A 51 -6.46 -6.19 -4.73
C TRP A 51 -5.71 -4.85 -4.75
N ASN A 52 -5.98 -4.04 -5.76
CA ASN A 52 -5.31 -2.76 -5.98
C ASN A 52 -5.95 -1.62 -5.16
N THR A 53 -5.12 -0.79 -4.51
CA THR A 53 -5.54 0.45 -3.84
C THR A 53 -4.63 1.59 -4.25
N ASP A 54 -5.24 2.71 -4.62
CA ASP A 54 -4.54 3.91 -5.07
C ASP A 54 -4.68 5.03 -4.04
N PHE A 55 -3.60 5.77 -3.82
CA PHE A 55 -3.55 6.91 -2.92
C PHE A 55 -3.01 8.12 -3.67
N ALA A 56 -3.69 9.25 -3.54
CA ALA A 56 -3.31 10.50 -4.18
C ALA A 56 -2.14 11.13 -3.42
N VAL A 57 -1.08 11.51 -4.14
CA VAL A 57 -0.03 12.37 -3.62
C VAL A 57 -0.44 13.82 -3.89
N PRO A 58 -0.65 14.66 -2.85
CA PRO A 58 -0.97 16.07 -3.06
C PRO A 58 0.10 16.77 -3.89
N GLY A 59 -0.34 17.52 -4.90
CA GLY A 59 0.56 18.27 -5.79
C GLY A 59 1.45 19.26 -5.01
N GLY A 60 2.70 19.41 -5.48
CA GLY A 60 3.67 20.34 -4.88
C GLY A 60 4.24 19.91 -3.52
N LYS A 61 3.96 18.69 -3.04
CA LYS A 61 4.57 18.14 -1.82
C LYS A 61 5.83 17.33 -2.16
N PRO A 62 7.03 17.78 -1.75
CA PRO A 62 8.28 17.10 -2.07
C PRO A 62 8.57 15.98 -1.05
N PHE A 63 7.63 15.04 -0.87
CA PHE A 63 7.85 13.91 0.02
C PHE A 63 9.06 13.11 -0.43
N ARG A 64 9.95 12.77 0.51
CA ARG A 64 11.18 12.01 0.27
C ARG A 64 11.07 10.55 0.69
N LEU A 65 10.02 10.21 1.43
CA LEU A 65 9.74 8.86 1.87
C LEU A 65 8.24 8.61 1.81
N PHE A 66 7.85 7.50 1.22
CA PHE A 66 6.50 6.97 1.27
C PHE A 66 6.48 5.71 2.12
N THR A 67 5.50 5.60 3.00
CA THR A 67 5.28 4.40 3.80
C THR A 67 3.89 3.83 3.54
N ALA A 68 3.81 2.51 3.42
CA ALA A 68 2.55 1.79 3.32
C ALA A 68 2.45 0.81 4.49
N THR A 69 1.49 1.02 5.39
CA THR A 69 1.28 0.16 6.56
C THR A 69 0.05 -0.69 6.37
N ILE A 70 0.23 -2.01 6.40
CA ILE A 70 -0.80 -3.03 6.29
C ILE A 70 -1.01 -3.66 7.67
N THR A 71 -2.24 -3.69 8.15
CA THR A 71 -2.63 -4.36 9.40
C THR A 71 -3.72 -5.37 9.10
N PRO A 72 -3.41 -6.69 9.10
CA PRO A 72 -4.40 -7.72 8.83
C PRO A 72 -5.23 -8.03 10.09
N ASP A 73 -6.44 -8.54 9.90
CA ASP A 73 -7.30 -8.99 11.00
C ASP A 73 -6.93 -10.39 11.51
N ARG A 74 -6.26 -11.20 10.68
CA ARG A 74 -5.84 -12.58 10.96
C ARG A 74 -4.46 -12.90 10.39
N ASP A 75 -3.87 -13.97 10.88
CA ASP A 75 -2.64 -14.54 10.33
C ASP A 75 -2.89 -15.09 8.92
N VAL A 76 -2.21 -14.53 7.92
CA VAL A 76 -2.35 -14.97 6.53
C VAL A 76 -1.18 -14.48 5.68
N SER A 77 -0.88 -15.21 4.61
CA SER A 77 0.07 -14.74 3.59
C SER A 77 -0.65 -13.86 2.57
N TYR A 78 -0.01 -12.75 2.19
CA TYR A 78 -0.46 -11.89 1.09
C TYR A 78 0.62 -11.82 0.02
N GLY A 79 0.22 -11.85 -1.25
CA GLY A 79 1.01 -11.25 -2.32
C GLY A 79 0.86 -9.74 -2.22
N ILE A 80 1.99 -9.03 -2.10
CA ILE A 80 2.02 -7.58 -1.93
C ILE A 80 2.88 -6.95 -3.01
N GLU A 81 2.38 -5.87 -3.61
CA GLU A 81 3.15 -5.00 -4.49
C GLU A 81 3.03 -3.54 -4.05
N PHE A 82 4.09 -2.76 -4.25
CA PHE A 82 4.13 -1.35 -3.87
C PHE A 82 4.84 -0.55 -4.96
N PHE A 83 4.14 0.46 -5.51
CA PHE A 83 4.64 1.31 -6.58
C PHE A 83 4.47 2.79 -6.29
N LEU A 84 5.38 3.58 -6.88
CA LEU A 84 5.22 5.02 -7.08
C LEU A 84 4.97 5.29 -8.56
N LYS A 85 3.90 6.02 -8.90
CA LYS A 85 3.55 6.38 -10.28
C LYS A 85 3.84 7.85 -10.55
N TYR A 86 4.38 8.14 -11.73
CA TYR A 86 4.84 9.46 -12.14
C TYR A 86 4.08 9.97 -13.37
N SER A 87 4.03 11.28 -13.53
CA SER A 87 3.24 11.95 -14.58
C SER A 87 3.69 11.62 -16.01
N ASN A 88 4.90 11.10 -16.18
CA ASN A 88 5.43 10.60 -17.46
C ASN A 88 4.97 9.17 -17.79
N GLU A 89 3.88 8.71 -17.18
CA GLU A 89 3.29 7.37 -17.36
C GLU A 89 4.19 6.21 -16.90
N THR A 90 5.32 6.48 -16.24
CA THR A 90 6.17 5.45 -15.66
C THR A 90 5.80 5.13 -14.22
N ALA A 91 6.20 3.94 -13.76
CA ALA A 91 6.06 3.53 -12.38
C ALA A 91 7.32 2.82 -11.88
N ASP A 92 7.73 3.12 -10.65
CA ASP A 92 8.78 2.39 -9.95
C ASP A 92 8.15 1.36 -9.02
N LYS A 93 8.65 0.12 -9.07
CA LYS A 93 8.23 -0.98 -8.21
C LYS A 93 9.24 -1.15 -7.06
N PHE A 94 8.78 -0.96 -5.83
CA PHE A 94 9.62 -1.05 -4.62
C PHE A 94 9.43 -2.37 -3.87
N PHE A 95 8.28 -3.01 -4.03
CA PHE A 95 7.98 -4.29 -3.39
C PHE A 95 7.20 -5.20 -4.33
N HIS A 96 7.55 -6.49 -4.32
CA HIS A 96 6.82 -7.56 -5.01
C HIS A 96 7.25 -8.91 -4.42
N LYS A 97 6.55 -9.34 -3.36
CA LYS A 97 6.81 -10.60 -2.66
C LYS A 97 5.53 -11.11 -2.00
N THR A 98 5.52 -12.41 -1.70
CA THR A 98 4.56 -13.00 -0.76
C THR A 98 5.13 -12.92 0.64
N VAL A 99 4.34 -12.40 1.59
CA VAL A 99 4.75 -12.24 3.00
C VAL A 99 3.66 -12.78 3.92
N GLU A 100 4.05 -13.51 4.95
CA GLU A 100 3.16 -13.87 6.05
C GLU A 100 3.02 -12.68 7.02
N LEU A 101 1.80 -12.18 7.16
CA LEU A 101 1.50 -11.11 8.11
C LEU A 101 0.74 -11.68 9.31
N LYS A 102 1.01 -11.11 10.48
CA LYS A 102 0.41 -11.53 11.75
C LYS A 102 -0.76 -10.65 12.13
N ALA A 103 -1.80 -11.27 12.67
CA ALA A 103 -3.03 -10.61 13.09
C ALA A 103 -2.74 -9.38 13.97
N ASN A 104 -3.33 -8.24 13.60
CA ASN A 104 -3.22 -6.96 14.30
C ASN A 104 -1.77 -6.43 14.45
N LYS A 105 -0.80 -7.00 13.72
CA LYS A 105 0.58 -6.49 13.68
C LYS A 105 0.79 -5.64 12.43
N PRO A 106 1.17 -4.36 12.58
CA PRO A 106 1.43 -3.51 11.42
C PRO A 106 2.69 -3.99 10.69
N PHE A 107 2.56 -4.16 9.39
CA PHE A 107 3.68 -4.41 8.48
C PHE A 107 3.86 -3.18 7.60
N THR A 108 5.04 -2.56 7.68
CA THR A 108 5.31 -1.29 6.99
C THR A 108 6.33 -1.48 5.88
N LEU A 109 5.96 -1.06 4.69
CA LEU A 109 6.83 -0.94 3.52
C LEU A 109 7.28 0.51 3.36
N THR A 110 8.44 0.70 2.74
CA THR A 110 9.02 2.02 2.45
C THR A 110 9.40 2.15 0.97
N ALA A 111 9.28 3.37 0.44
CA ALA A 111 9.70 3.71 -0.92
C ALA A 111 10.26 5.14 -0.95
N THR A 112 11.29 5.35 -1.75
CA THR A 112 11.94 6.66 -1.95
C THR A 112 11.75 7.07 -3.40
N PRO A 113 11.15 8.23 -3.70
CA PRO A 113 10.94 8.66 -5.08
C PRO A 113 12.26 8.99 -5.78
N ARG A 114 12.24 9.06 -7.11
CA ARG A 114 13.37 9.52 -7.93
C ARG A 114 13.74 10.96 -7.55
N ILE A 115 15.02 11.28 -7.73
CA ILE A 115 15.51 12.64 -7.54
C ILE A 115 14.82 13.56 -8.54
N ASN A 116 14.27 14.68 -8.06
CA ASN A 116 13.57 15.71 -8.82
C ASN A 116 12.22 15.32 -9.47
N ASP A 117 11.74 14.09 -9.27
CA ASP A 117 10.39 13.70 -9.68
C ASP A 117 9.47 13.54 -8.48
N ILE A 118 8.24 14.04 -8.60
CA ILE A 118 7.20 13.88 -7.58
C ILE A 118 6.20 12.86 -8.11
N PRO A 119 6.01 11.70 -7.46
CA PRO A 119 4.96 10.79 -7.85
C PRO A 119 3.60 11.44 -7.60
N PHE A 120 2.64 11.22 -8.49
CA PHE A 120 1.28 11.72 -8.32
C PHE A 120 0.38 10.71 -7.58
N GLN A 121 0.80 9.44 -7.55
CA GLN A 121 0.02 8.35 -6.98
C GLN A 121 0.92 7.28 -6.37
N VAL A 122 0.52 6.81 -5.20
CA VAL A 122 1.03 5.59 -4.58
C VAL A 122 0.05 4.46 -4.85
N ASN A 123 0.55 3.32 -5.32
CA ASN A 123 -0.26 2.15 -5.63
C ASN A 123 0.21 0.96 -4.78
N VAL A 124 -0.72 0.32 -4.09
CA VAL A 124 -0.44 -0.86 -3.26
C VAL A 124 -1.43 -1.98 -3.62
N LEU A 125 -0.89 -3.13 -4.00
CA LEU A 125 -1.64 -4.36 -4.21
C LEU A 125 -1.52 -5.24 -2.97
N VAL A 126 -2.64 -5.73 -2.44
CA VAL A 126 -2.68 -6.70 -1.33
C VAL A 126 -3.74 -7.75 -1.63
N GLY A 127 -3.34 -9.02 -1.65
CA GLY A 127 -4.17 -10.14 -2.08
C GLY A 127 -3.27 -11.14 -2.77
N GLY A 128 -3.13 -11.02 -4.09
CA GLY A 128 -2.04 -11.58 -4.91
C GLY A 128 -1.97 -13.11 -5.00
N ILE A 129 -2.57 -13.82 -4.06
CA ILE A 129 -2.55 -15.28 -3.91
C ILE A 129 -3.87 -15.78 -3.33
N GLU A 130 -4.21 -17.03 -3.62
CA GLU A 130 -5.49 -17.64 -3.25
C GLU A 130 -5.73 -17.66 -1.73
N ARG A 131 -4.69 -17.92 -0.92
CA ARG A 131 -4.81 -17.99 0.55
C ARG A 131 -5.22 -16.66 1.19
N ALA A 132 -5.03 -15.54 0.50
CA ALA A 132 -5.43 -14.23 0.99
C ALA A 132 -6.94 -14.00 0.85
N ILE A 133 -7.66 -14.75 0.02
CA ILE A 133 -9.08 -14.52 -0.27
C ILE A 133 -9.92 -14.58 1.02
N GLY A 134 -10.85 -13.62 1.16
CA GLY A 134 -11.74 -13.49 2.32
C GLY A 134 -11.05 -12.97 3.59
N SER A 135 -9.75 -12.71 3.57
CA SER A 135 -9.07 -12.02 4.67
C SER A 135 -9.32 -10.53 4.61
N ARG A 136 -9.30 -9.85 5.77
CA ARG A 136 -9.45 -8.41 5.84
C ARG A 136 -8.18 -7.76 6.33
N TYR A 137 -7.92 -6.58 5.78
CA TYR A 137 -6.80 -5.77 6.22
C TYR A 137 -7.17 -4.29 6.18
N THR A 138 -6.44 -3.53 6.97
CA THR A 138 -6.40 -2.07 6.91
C THR A 138 -5.11 -1.64 6.24
N LEU A 139 -5.19 -0.66 5.36
CA LEU A 139 -4.07 -0.03 4.68
C LEU A 139 -4.10 1.48 4.91
N VAL A 140 -2.96 2.04 5.30
CA VAL A 140 -2.71 3.47 5.39
C VAL A 140 -1.40 3.78 4.68
N VAL A 141 -1.40 4.82 3.85
CA VAL A 141 -0.20 5.31 3.18
C VAL A 141 0.13 6.71 3.69
N LYS A 142 1.41 6.99 3.91
CA LYS A 142 1.91 8.31 4.30
C LYS A 142 3.04 8.76 3.38
N GLY A 143 3.12 10.06 3.13
CA GLY A 143 4.30 10.73 2.58
C GLY A 143 4.99 11.55 3.67
N CYS A 144 6.31 11.51 3.73
CA CYS A 144 7.15 12.18 4.73
C CYS A 144 8.22 13.02 4.04
N LEU A 145 8.58 14.17 4.65
CA LEU A 145 9.64 15.06 4.17
C LEU A 145 11.03 14.58 4.57
#